data_AF-A0A3Q9UI63-F1
#
_entry.id   AF-A0A3Q9UI63-F1
#
_cell.length_a   1.000
_cell.length_b   1.000
_cell.length_c   1.000
_cell.angle_alpha   90.00
_cell.angle_beta   90.00
_cell.angle_gamma   90.00
#
_symmetry.space_group_name_H-M   'P 1'
#
loop_
_entity.id
_entity.type
_entity.pdbx_description
1 polymer ?
#
loop_
_entity_poly.entity_id
_entity_poly.type
_entity_poly.pdbx_seq_one_letter_code
_entity_poly.pdbx_strand_id
1 'polypeptide(L)'
;MTFTVTVTNQGAACVWNLKTLPVEVTVDSGSDRIWSTGDCAAWAPKGSHEVAPGKSASVTVKWPTKRSASGSCSLSKEQLGTGTYVASAQVKGGATRQYVMQLTD
;
A
#
# COMPACT_ATOMS: atom_id res chain seq x y z
N MET A 1 0.32 -2.54 -11.34
CA MET A 1 0.21 -1.11 -10.98
C MET A 1 1.14 -0.78 -9.82
N THR A 2 1.60 0.46 -9.74
CA THR A 2 2.59 0.90 -8.76
C THR A 2 2.04 2.10 -8.01
N PHE A 3 2.05 2.03 -6.68
CA PHE A 3 1.64 3.11 -5.80
C PHE A 3 2.88 3.68 -5.10
N THR A 4 2.92 5.00 -4.98
CA THR A 4 3.93 5.70 -4.18
C THR A 4 3.25 6.22 -2.92
N VAL A 5 3.73 5.80 -1.76
CA VAL A 5 3.27 6.29 -0.47
C VAL A 5 4.30 7.24 0.08
N THR A 6 3.89 8.49 0.31
CA THR A 6 4.76 9.56 0.82
C THR A 6 4.32 9.96 2.21
N VAL A 7 5.27 10.05 3.14
CA VAL A 7 5.08 10.58 4.49
C VAL A 7 5.87 11.86 4.62
N THR A 8 5.25 12.89 5.19
CA THR A 8 5.92 14.15 5.54
C THR A 8 6.07 14.23 7.05
N ASN A 9 7.29 14.49 7.52
CA ASN A 9 7.55 14.68 8.93
C ASN A 9 7.17 16.10 9.36
N GLN A 10 6.16 16.22 10.24
CA GLN A 10 5.72 17.50 10.79
C GLN A 10 6.31 17.79 12.19
N GLY A 11 7.15 16.90 12.73
CA GLY A 11 7.79 17.04 14.03
C GLY A 11 9.31 17.16 13.95
N ALA A 12 9.98 16.76 15.02
CA ALA A 12 11.44 16.67 15.09
C ALA A 12 11.96 15.57 14.14
N ALA A 13 13.26 15.62 13.81
CA ALA A 13 13.91 14.62 12.97
C ALA A 13 13.63 13.20 13.50
N CYS A 14 13.23 12.29 12.61
CA CYS A 14 12.85 10.94 12.99
C CYS A 14 13.33 9.91 11.97
N VAL A 15 13.31 8.63 12.36
CA VAL A 15 13.54 7.51 11.46
C VAL A 15 12.21 6.80 11.22
N TRP A 16 11.75 6.83 9.98
CA TRP A 16 10.62 6.04 9.55
C TRP A 16 11.09 4.61 9.21
N ASN A 17 10.92 3.71 10.17
CA ASN A 17 11.29 2.30 10.02
C ASN A 17 10.06 1.46 9.68
N LEU A 18 10.04 0.85 8.49
CA LEU A 18 8.89 0.10 7.99
C LEU A 18 8.66 -1.24 8.72
N LYS A 19 9.61 -1.70 9.54
CA LYS A 19 9.42 -2.87 10.40
C LYS A 19 8.54 -2.55 11.61
N THR A 20 8.65 -1.34 12.17
CA THR A 20 7.92 -0.92 13.38
C THR A 20 6.74 0.00 13.06
N LEU A 21 6.82 0.72 11.95
CA LEU A 21 5.78 1.60 11.42
C LEU A 21 5.50 1.26 9.94
N PRO A 22 4.88 0.09 9.68
CA PRO A 22 4.67 -0.39 8.32
C PRO A 22 3.68 0.47 7.55
N VAL A 23 3.77 0.36 6.23
CA VAL A 23 2.73 0.80 5.30
C VAL A 23 1.92 -0.41 4.91
N GLU A 24 0.60 -0.33 5.07
CA GLU A 24 -0.33 -1.25 4.45
C GLU A 24 -1.04 -0.58 3.28
N VAL A 25 -1.09 -1.26 2.14
CA VAL A 25 -1.94 -0.87 1.01
C VAL A 25 -2.92 -2.01 0.74
N THR A 26 -4.21 -1.71 0.85
CA THR A 26 -5.28 -2.59 0.38
C THR A 26 -5.78 -2.12 -0.98
N VAL A 27 -6.33 -3.03 -1.76
CA VAL A 27 -7.09 -2.73 -2.97
C VAL A 27 -8.43 -3.44 -2.88
N ASP A 28 -9.50 -2.68 -3.08
CA ASP A 28 -10.87 -3.14 -2.95
C ASP A 28 -11.70 -2.71 -4.19
N SER A 29 -12.76 -3.45 -4.49
CA SER A 29 -13.78 -3.10 -5.50
C SER A 29 -15.16 -3.16 -4.84
N GLY A 30 -15.73 -2.00 -4.50
CA GLY A 30 -16.90 -1.95 -3.62
C GLY A 30 -16.62 -2.60 -2.27
N SER A 31 -17.38 -3.64 -1.91
CA SER A 31 -17.16 -4.45 -0.70
C SER A 31 -16.24 -5.66 -0.90
N ASP A 32 -15.79 -5.90 -2.13
CA ASP A 32 -14.94 -7.03 -2.48
C ASP A 32 -13.47 -6.68 -2.26
N ARG A 33 -12.83 -7.36 -1.30
CA ARG A 33 -11.40 -7.20 -1.03
C ARG A 33 -10.60 -7.94 -2.09
N ILE A 34 -9.81 -7.19 -2.86
CA ILE A 34 -9.03 -7.72 -3.96
C ILE A 34 -7.62 -8.11 -3.49
N TRP A 35 -6.91 -7.20 -2.83
CA TRP A 35 -5.51 -7.45 -2.50
C TRP A 35 -5.03 -6.65 -1.28
N SER A 36 -4.01 -7.13 -0.57
CA SER A 36 -3.28 -6.33 0.41
C SER A 36 -1.79 -6.67 0.44
N THR A 37 -0.95 -5.67 0.73
CA THR A 37 0.44 -5.91 1.15
C THR A 37 0.53 -6.76 2.43
N GLY A 38 -0.53 -6.74 3.27
CA GLY A 38 -0.62 -7.52 4.50
C GLY A 38 -0.75 -9.03 4.27
N ASP A 39 -1.11 -9.47 3.06
CA ASP A 39 -1.24 -10.90 2.76
C ASP A 39 0.10 -11.61 2.63
N CYS A 40 1.17 -10.87 2.29
CA CYS A 40 2.49 -11.43 2.16
C CYS A 40 3.59 -10.42 2.52
N ALA A 41 4.46 -10.79 3.47
CA ALA A 41 5.59 -9.96 3.88
C ALA A 41 6.59 -9.64 2.75
N ALA A 42 6.57 -10.39 1.64
CA ALA A 42 7.38 -10.09 0.47
C ALA A 42 6.82 -8.93 -0.38
N TRP A 43 5.54 -8.60 -0.24
CA TRP A 43 4.88 -7.52 -0.99
C TRP A 43 4.86 -6.19 -0.24
N ALA A 44 4.99 -6.23 1.08
CA ALA A 44 5.14 -5.03 1.89
C ALA A 44 6.47 -4.31 1.58
N PRO A 45 6.48 -2.96 1.57
CA PRO A 45 7.70 -2.20 1.41
C PRO A 45 8.61 -2.39 2.64
N LYS A 46 9.93 -2.37 2.43
CA LYS A 46 10.94 -2.62 3.45
C LYS A 46 11.99 -1.53 3.44
N GLY A 47 12.59 -1.28 4.60
CA GLY A 47 13.64 -0.28 4.75
C GLY A 47 13.43 0.63 5.95
N SER A 48 14.32 1.62 6.05
CA SER A 48 14.26 2.69 7.04
C SER A 48 14.71 3.99 6.38
N HIS A 49 14.02 5.08 6.70
CA HIS A 49 14.25 6.38 6.08
C HIS A 49 14.44 7.43 7.17
N GLU A 50 15.54 8.15 7.14
CA GLU A 50 15.69 9.37 7.95
C GLU A 50 14.85 10.48 7.33
N VAL A 51 14.04 11.15 8.15
CA VAL A 51 13.15 12.21 7.69
C VAL A 51 13.35 13.43 8.57
N ALA A 52 14.02 14.44 8.02
CA ALA A 52 14.20 15.73 8.68
C ALA A 52 12.86 16.48 8.86
N PRO A 53 12.76 17.44 9.80
CA PRO A 53 11.57 18.27 9.98
C PRO A 53 11.12 18.95 8.68
N GLY A 54 9.83 18.85 8.36
CA GLY A 54 9.22 19.41 7.16
C GLY A 54 9.61 18.70 5.85
N LYS A 55 10.40 17.62 5.89
CA LYS A 55 10.78 16.84 4.72
C LYS A 55 9.91 15.59 4.57
N SER A 56 9.97 15.00 3.39
CA SER A 56 9.20 13.81 3.04
C SER A 56 10.11 12.64 2.68
N ALA A 57 9.62 11.44 2.94
CA ALA A 57 10.19 10.19 2.44
C ALA A 57 9.08 9.39 1.74
N SER A 58 9.48 8.57 0.76
CA SER A 58 8.54 7.81 -0.07
C SER A 58 8.96 6.35 -0.18
N VAL A 59 7.96 5.48 -0.27
CA VAL A 59 8.12 4.06 -0.57
C VAL A 59 7.19 3.65 -1.70
N THR A 60 7.59 2.61 -2.42
CA THR A 60 6.84 2.10 -3.56
C THR A 60 6.20 0.77 -3.22
N VAL A 61 4.94 0.59 -3.58
CA VAL A 61 4.19 -0.65 -3.45
C VAL A 61 3.73 -1.10 -4.83
N LYS A 62 4.04 -2.35 -5.20
CA LYS A 62 3.63 -2.93 -6.48
C LYS A 62 2.46 -3.89 -6.26
N TRP A 63 1.29 -3.51 -6.76
CA TRP A 63 0.16 -4.42 -6.88
C TRP A 63 0.21 -5.12 -8.24
N PRO A 64 0.27 -6.46 -8.30
CA PRO A 64 0.33 -7.22 -9.55
C PRO A 64 -0.99 -7.24 -10.33
N THR A 65 -1.98 -6.41 -9.97
CA THR A 65 -3.32 -6.37 -10.60
C THR A 65 -3.98 -7.75 -10.60
N LYS A 66 -3.84 -8.43 -9.46
CA LYS A 66 -4.43 -9.76 -9.20
C LYS A 66 -5.00 -9.78 -7.79
N ARG A 67 -5.99 -10.65 -7.58
CA ARG A 67 -6.49 -10.96 -6.25
C ARG A 67 -5.46 -11.74 -5.45
N SER A 68 -5.30 -11.44 -4.17
CA SER A 68 -4.58 -12.32 -3.22
C SER A 68 -5.56 -13.10 -2.34
N ALA A 69 -5.13 -14.27 -1.89
CA ALA A 69 -5.81 -14.95 -0.79
C ALA A 69 -5.31 -14.37 0.54
N SER A 70 -6.26 -14.03 1.43
CA SER A 70 -5.98 -13.32 2.69
C SER A 70 -4.94 -14.05 3.55
N GLY A 71 -3.94 -13.32 4.02
CA GLY A 71 -2.86 -13.87 4.87
C GLY A 71 -1.97 -14.91 4.16
N SER A 72 -2.02 -14.98 2.84
CA SER A 72 -1.19 -15.89 2.03
C SER A 72 -0.34 -15.13 1.01
N CYS A 73 0.79 -15.73 0.64
CA CYS A 73 1.61 -15.25 -0.48
C CYS A 73 1.11 -15.73 -1.85
N SER A 74 -0.18 -16.06 -1.97
CA SER A 74 -0.77 -16.62 -3.18
C SER A 74 -1.63 -15.61 -3.92
N LEU A 75 -1.47 -15.58 -5.25
CA LEU A 75 -2.27 -14.76 -6.16
C LEU A 75 -3.22 -15.66 -6.95
N SER A 76 -4.45 -15.18 -7.15
CA SER A 76 -5.41 -15.83 -8.04
C SER A 76 -4.86 -15.87 -9.47
N LYS A 77 -5.24 -16.91 -10.21
CA LYS A 77 -4.99 -17.01 -11.66
C LYS A 77 -6.07 -16.29 -12.47
N GLU A 78 -7.20 -15.97 -11.85
CA GLU A 78 -8.30 -15.24 -12.47
C GLU A 78 -7.86 -13.81 -12.80
N GLN A 79 -8.29 -13.35 -13.97
CA GLN A 79 -8.16 -11.96 -14.35
C GLN A 79 -9.23 -11.14 -13.64
N LEU A 80 -8.83 -9.94 -13.18
CA LEU A 80 -9.77 -9.00 -12.59
C LEU A 80 -10.68 -8.44 -13.69
N GLY A 81 -11.97 -8.28 -13.38
CA GLY A 81 -12.92 -7.66 -14.29
C GLY A 81 -12.67 -6.17 -14.46
N THR A 82 -13.20 -5.59 -15.53
CA THR A 82 -13.27 -4.13 -15.68
C THR A 82 -14.10 -3.49 -14.57
N GLY A 83 -13.78 -2.26 -14.23
CA GLY A 83 -14.52 -1.50 -13.23
C GLY A 83 -13.65 -0.65 -12.31
N THR A 84 -14.27 -0.18 -11.24
CA THR A 84 -13.66 0.72 -10.27
C THR A 84 -12.99 -0.04 -9.15
N TYR A 85 -11.73 0.30 -8.90
CA TYR A 85 -10.95 -0.22 -7.78
C TYR A 85 -10.45 0.94 -6.93
N VAL A 86 -10.24 0.72 -5.64
CA VAL A 86 -9.75 1.73 -4.71
C VAL A 86 -8.56 1.17 -3.96
N ALA A 87 -7.40 1.83 -4.08
CA ALA A 87 -6.25 1.56 -3.24
C ALA A 87 -6.35 2.41 -1.98
N SER A 88 -6.29 1.79 -0.81
CA SER A 88 -6.23 2.49 0.48
C SER A 88 -4.86 2.29 1.10
N ALA A 89 -4.08 3.36 1.22
CA ALA A 89 -2.80 3.37 1.91
C ALA A 89 -2.97 3.80 3.36
N GLN A 90 -2.42 3.03 4.28
CA GLN A 90 -2.44 3.27 5.71
C GLN A 90 -1.02 3.22 6.27
N VAL A 91 -0.66 4.24 7.03
CA VAL A 91 0.56 4.26 7.84
C VAL A 91 0.10 4.34 9.29
N LYS A 92 0.60 3.46 10.15
CA LYS A 92 0.20 3.44 11.56
C LYS A 92 0.39 4.82 12.19
N GLY A 93 -0.64 5.34 12.87
CA GLY A 93 -0.64 6.69 13.46
C GLY A 93 -0.84 7.85 12.47
N GLY A 94 -0.90 7.57 11.16
CA GLY A 94 -1.28 8.52 10.13
C GLY A 94 -2.74 8.34 9.68
N ALA A 95 -3.18 9.20 8.78
CA ALA A 95 -4.50 9.09 8.18
C ALA A 95 -4.47 8.18 6.93
N THR A 96 -5.56 7.45 6.70
CA THR A 96 -5.75 6.68 5.46
C THR A 96 -5.83 7.63 4.26
N ARG A 97 -5.24 7.23 3.14
CA ARG A 97 -5.36 7.91 1.85
C ARG A 97 -5.85 6.94 0.81
N GLN A 98 -6.78 7.40 -0.04
CA GLN A 98 -7.38 6.58 -1.07
C GLN A 98 -6.99 7.07 -2.46
N TYR A 99 -6.84 6.12 -3.38
CA TYR A 99 -6.64 6.37 -4.79
C TYR A 99 -7.61 5.51 -5.59
N VAL A 100 -8.52 6.17 -6.32
CA VAL A 100 -9.52 5.52 -7.16
C VAL A 100 -8.92 5.28 -8.54
N MET A 101 -9.11 4.08 -9.07
CA MET A 101 -8.60 3.67 -10.37
C MET A 101 -9.67 2.91 -11.16
N GLN A 102 -9.59 3.00 -12.49
CA GLN A 102 -10.41 2.20 -13.39
C GLN A 102 -9.54 1.12 -14.04
N LEU A 103 -9.99 -0.11 -14.03
CA LEU A 103 -9.47 -1.16 -14.91
C LEU A 103 -10.38 -1.26 -16.13
N THR A 104 -9.79 -1.15 -17.30
CA THR A 104 -10.44 -1.31 -18.60
C THR A 104 -9.76 -2.47 -19.35
N ASP A 105 -10.48 -3.08 -20.27
CA ASP A 105 -9.94 -4.11 -21.17
C ASP A 105 -8.98 -3.52 -22.21
#